data_AF-A0AAE9X8U7-F1
#
_entry.id   AF-A0AAE9X8U7-F1
#
_cell.length_a   1.000
_cell.length_b   1.000
_cell.length_c   1.000
_cell.angle_alpha   90.00
_cell.angle_beta   90.00
_cell.angle_gamma   90.00
#
_symmetry.space_group_name_H-M   'P 1'
#
loop_
_entity.id
_entity.type
_entity.pdbx_description
1 polymer ?
#
loop_
_entity_poly.entity_id
_entity_poly.type
_entity_poly.pdbx_seq_one_letter_code
_entity_poly.pdbx_strand_id
1 'polypeptide(L)'
;MKRFYLFLVFFSLCGCSNGNPAKESFELLQKEYENTNLSSNENIAYLIEKIDTHISQFEDFSENSVLIDIKASLEKKLEANIFALLEEEFTSCFASSFQGYEEASEKLNKTKNSLQAFMQNANDRTLAEQAKEYIERLDNSLSSINQEKMDYYTVISSNSPEDMEQFIIAYPNTVMREGLLAKIDETYMSKLMTDLSMSHQSIDGLNKNIADARTCMNKLRSLEAKAQLAETLSNLEGQRRQILDLELADKMQDLIKMMGNKASNTASSEHPTYEVTTCVARGNNPEVVGTSSIVERIYEVRMKGRFLGYDERLLAVQVTGRIEGNINTGVFVTVTGAHIISDEKTKSF
;
A
#
# COMPACT_ATOMS: atom_id res chain seq x y z
N MET A 1 20.76 49.58 29.24
CA MET A 1 22.21 49.83 29.47
C MET A 1 22.41 51.00 30.43
N LYS A 2 22.39 50.75 31.74
CA LYS A 2 22.83 51.68 32.81
C LYS A 2 22.57 50.97 34.16
N ARG A 3 23.50 50.11 34.56
CA ARG A 3 23.74 49.59 35.93
C ARG A 3 25.02 48.74 35.98
N PHE A 4 25.98 49.07 35.12
CA PHE A 4 27.39 48.73 35.29
C PHE A 4 28.03 49.92 36.01
N TYR A 5 28.98 49.66 36.91
CA TYR A 5 29.70 50.61 37.78
C TYR A 5 28.99 51.02 39.07
N LEU A 6 29.05 50.14 40.09
CA LEU A 6 29.40 50.57 41.46
C LEU A 6 29.73 49.39 42.37
N PHE A 7 30.86 48.69 42.18
CA PHE A 7 31.44 47.83 43.23
C PHE A 7 32.95 47.58 43.03
N LEU A 8 33.69 48.63 42.65
CA LEU A 8 35.14 48.56 42.42
C LEU A 8 35.98 49.47 43.32
N VAL A 9 35.45 49.94 44.45
CA VAL A 9 36.24 50.71 45.42
C VAL A 9 35.88 50.32 46.84
N PHE A 10 36.56 49.29 47.36
CA PHE A 10 37.00 49.21 48.75
C PHE A 10 38.19 48.25 48.84
N PHE A 11 39.33 48.68 48.30
CA PHE A 11 40.63 48.08 48.59
C PHE A 11 41.53 49.17 49.17
N SER A 12 41.78 49.11 50.48
CA SER A 12 43.00 49.64 51.07
C SER A 12 43.43 48.80 52.27
N LEU A 13 44.49 48.02 52.04
CA LEU A 13 45.67 47.81 52.88
C LEU A 13 45.49 47.52 54.39
N CYS A 14 45.83 46.29 54.81
CA CYS A 14 47.14 45.93 55.39
C CYS A 14 47.10 44.51 55.97
N GLY A 15 48.09 43.69 55.65
CA GLY A 15 48.31 42.41 56.33
C GLY A 15 49.03 41.36 55.49
N CYS A 16 50.32 41.56 55.19
CA CYS A 16 51.19 40.45 54.83
C CYS A 16 51.38 39.55 56.06
N SER A 17 50.64 38.44 56.13
CA SER A 17 51.04 37.23 56.87
C SER A 17 50.08 36.11 56.47
N ASN A 18 50.55 35.12 55.70
CA ASN A 18 49.81 33.93 55.25
C ASN A 18 48.44 34.24 54.62
N GLY A 19 48.37 34.18 53.28
CA GLY A 19 47.16 34.46 52.51
C GLY A 19 45.92 33.86 53.14
N ASN A 20 44.90 34.71 53.39
CA ASN A 20 43.63 34.26 53.92
C ASN A 20 43.03 33.26 52.89
N PRO A 21 42.95 31.97 53.21
CA PRO A 21 42.56 30.95 52.24
C PRO A 21 41.16 31.21 51.66
N ALA A 22 40.27 31.82 52.46
CA ALA A 22 38.95 32.24 52.00
C ALA A 22 39.05 33.32 50.92
N LYS A 23 39.85 34.36 51.14
CA LYS A 23 40.01 35.45 50.17
C LYS A 23 40.66 35.00 48.88
N GLU A 24 41.70 34.16 48.95
CA GLU A 24 42.34 33.60 47.75
C GLU A 24 41.39 32.70 46.95
N SER A 25 40.61 31.85 47.65
CA SER A 25 39.60 31.01 47.02
C SER A 25 38.50 31.82 46.34
N PHE A 26 38.04 32.90 46.98
CA PHE A 26 37.05 33.81 46.42
C PHE A 26 37.57 34.54 45.16
N GLU A 27 38.78 35.09 45.20
CA GLU A 27 39.39 35.77 44.06
C GLU A 27 39.63 34.81 42.88
N LEU A 28 39.97 33.54 43.16
CA LEU A 28 40.09 32.49 42.15
C LEU A 28 38.73 32.19 41.51
N LEU A 29 37.67 32.01 42.30
CA LEU A 29 36.32 31.76 41.82
C LEU A 29 35.79 32.89 40.94
N GLN A 30 36.05 34.15 41.31
CA GLN A 30 35.66 35.30 40.47
C GLN A 30 36.39 35.27 39.12
N LYS A 31 37.69 35.01 39.11
CA LYS A 31 38.46 34.88 37.87
C LYS A 31 37.97 33.70 37.02
N GLU A 32 37.65 32.56 37.64
CA GLU A 32 37.10 31.41 36.92
C GLU A 32 35.72 31.76 36.32
N TYR A 33 34.82 32.38 37.08
CA TYR A 33 33.52 32.83 36.58
C TYR A 33 33.64 33.76 35.37
N GLU A 34 34.56 34.74 35.42
CA GLU A 34 34.78 35.70 34.33
C GLU A 34 35.35 35.04 33.05
N ASN A 35 36.17 34.00 33.20
CA ASN A 35 36.86 33.34 32.08
C ASN A 35 36.12 32.10 31.57
N THR A 36 35.11 31.62 32.28
CA THR A 36 34.39 30.40 31.89
C THR A 36 33.37 30.68 30.80
N ASN A 37 33.33 29.82 29.79
CA ASN A 37 32.24 29.84 28.82
C ASN A 37 30.93 29.35 29.47
N LEU A 38 30.07 30.29 29.81
CA LEU A 38 28.75 30.06 30.41
C LEU A 38 27.69 29.59 29.39
N SER A 39 28.07 29.08 28.21
CA SER A 39 27.15 28.41 27.28
C SER A 39 27.07 26.90 27.49
N SER A 40 28.04 26.30 28.20
CA SER A 40 28.04 24.86 28.51
C SER A 40 27.38 24.60 29.85
N ASN A 41 26.41 23.68 29.87
CA ASN A 41 25.72 23.26 31.10
C ASN A 41 26.69 22.62 32.11
N GLU A 42 27.67 21.85 31.63
CA GLU A 42 28.71 21.23 32.47
C GLU A 42 29.57 22.28 33.17
N ASN A 43 29.96 23.33 32.44
CA ASN A 43 30.75 24.42 32.99
C ASN A 43 29.97 25.21 34.04
N ILE A 44 28.67 25.46 33.78
CA ILE A 44 27.80 26.15 34.74
C ILE A 44 27.65 25.31 36.02
N ALA A 45 27.35 24.01 35.88
CA ALA A 45 27.20 23.10 37.02
C ALA A 45 28.49 23.00 37.84
N TYR A 46 29.65 22.91 37.19
CA TYR A 46 30.95 22.88 37.84
C TYR A 46 31.25 24.15 38.65
N LEU A 47 30.89 25.33 38.11
CA LEU A 47 31.04 26.59 38.85
C LEU A 47 30.12 26.66 40.07
N ILE A 48 28.87 26.18 39.95
CA ILE A 48 27.92 26.10 41.08
C ILE A 48 28.50 25.21 42.19
N GLU A 49 29.00 24.02 41.85
CA GLU A 49 29.60 23.09 42.81
C GLU A 49 30.81 23.68 43.54
N LYS A 50 31.69 24.40 42.83
CA LYS A 50 32.83 25.07 43.46
C LYS A 50 32.41 26.22 44.38
N ILE A 51 31.37 26.98 44.00
CA ILE A 51 30.80 28.01 44.85
C ILE A 51 30.21 27.39 46.13
N ASP A 52 29.46 26.29 46.00
CA ASP A 52 28.91 25.56 47.15
C ASP A 52 30.01 25.05 48.09
N THR A 53 31.07 24.49 47.50
CA THR A 53 32.24 24.03 48.25
C THR A 53 32.87 25.19 49.03
N HIS A 54 33.08 26.35 48.40
CA HIS A 54 33.63 27.53 49.06
C HIS A 54 32.74 28.02 50.21
N ILE A 55 31.44 28.18 49.97
CA ILE A 55 30.49 28.68 50.98
C ILE A 55 30.46 27.73 52.19
N SER A 56 30.45 26.42 51.96
CA SER A 56 30.47 25.42 53.03
C SER A 56 31.80 25.39 53.81
N GLN A 57 32.92 25.68 53.16
CA GLN A 57 34.24 25.68 53.77
C GLN A 57 34.52 26.95 54.58
N PHE A 58 33.90 28.07 54.19
CA PHE A 58 34.14 29.40 54.75
C PHE A 58 32.83 30.11 55.11
N GLU A 59 31.98 29.49 55.93
CA GLU A 59 30.61 29.96 56.22
C GLU A 59 30.54 31.44 56.64
N ASP A 60 31.46 31.89 57.50
CA ASP A 60 31.50 33.25 58.07
C ASP A 60 32.20 34.28 57.15
N PHE A 61 32.57 33.92 55.92
CA PHE A 61 33.27 34.83 55.02
C PHE A 61 32.33 35.94 54.53
N SER A 62 32.69 37.20 54.83
CA SER A 62 31.82 38.37 54.65
C SER A 62 31.37 38.60 53.20
N GLU A 63 32.13 38.11 52.23
CA GLU A 63 31.87 38.31 50.80
C GLU A 63 31.08 37.14 50.17
N ASN A 64 30.69 36.12 50.97
CA ASN A 64 29.85 35.01 50.50
C ASN A 64 28.53 35.46 49.87
N SER A 65 28.00 36.62 50.26
CA SER A 65 26.80 37.23 49.65
C SER A 65 26.94 37.41 48.13
N VAL A 66 28.14 37.78 47.64
CA VAL A 66 28.42 37.93 46.20
C VAL A 66 28.39 36.58 45.49
N LEU A 67 28.98 35.55 46.10
CA LEU A 67 28.97 34.20 45.53
C LEU A 67 27.57 33.59 45.52
N ILE A 68 26.74 33.88 46.52
CA ILE A 68 25.33 33.48 46.56
C ILE A 68 24.55 34.11 45.40
N ASP A 69 24.76 35.40 45.13
CA ASP A 69 24.11 36.09 43.99
C ASP A 69 24.58 35.51 42.64
N ILE A 70 25.89 35.22 42.50
CA ILE A 70 26.44 34.58 41.30
C ILE A 70 25.84 33.18 41.13
N LYS A 71 25.80 32.37 42.20
CA LYS A 71 25.21 31.03 42.20
C LYS A 71 23.76 31.08 41.74
N ALA A 72 22.93 31.95 42.32
CA ALA A 72 21.53 32.08 41.94
C ALA A 72 21.35 32.46 40.45
N SER A 73 22.23 33.32 39.93
CA SER A 73 22.22 33.65 38.49
C SER A 73 22.65 32.47 37.60
N LEU A 74 23.63 31.67 38.04
CA LEU A 74 24.10 30.48 37.33
C LEU A 74 23.04 29.38 37.34
N GLU A 75 22.41 29.12 38.47
CA GLU A 75 21.32 28.14 38.63
C GLU A 75 20.16 28.48 37.69
N LYS A 76 19.72 29.74 37.67
CA LYS A 76 18.66 30.19 36.76
C LYS A 76 19.03 29.99 35.29
N LYS A 77 20.30 30.21 34.93
CA LYS A 77 20.79 30.01 33.57
C LYS A 77 20.85 28.54 33.19
N LEU A 78 21.34 27.69 34.09
CA LEU A 78 21.39 26.24 33.90
C LEU A 78 20.00 25.67 33.71
N GLU A 79 19.06 26.06 34.56
CA GLU A 79 17.65 25.66 34.50
C GLU A 79 17.02 26.03 33.15
N ALA A 80 17.20 27.28 32.70
CA ALA A 80 16.70 27.72 31.39
C ALA A 80 17.30 26.92 30.22
N ASN A 81 18.60 26.61 30.27
CA ASN A 81 19.25 25.82 29.23
C ASN A 81 18.74 24.37 29.21
N ILE A 82 18.56 23.75 30.37
CA ILE A 82 18.01 22.38 30.47
C ILE A 82 16.59 22.35 29.90
N PHE A 83 15.76 23.34 30.26
CA PHE A 83 14.40 23.42 29.74
C PHE A 83 14.37 23.57 28.22
N ALA A 84 15.23 24.41 27.63
CA ALA A 84 15.33 24.57 26.19
C ALA A 84 15.66 23.24 25.46
N LEU A 85 16.55 22.42 26.03
CA LEU A 85 16.84 21.08 25.49
C LEU A 85 15.61 20.16 25.56
N LEU A 86 14.87 20.20 26.67
CA LEU A 86 13.65 19.42 26.84
C LEU A 86 12.53 19.88 25.90
N GLU A 87 12.45 21.17 25.60
CA GLU A 87 11.52 21.73 24.61
C GLU A 87 11.85 21.26 23.18
N GLU A 88 13.13 21.18 22.83
CA GLU A 88 13.56 20.58 21.56
C GLU A 88 13.21 19.08 21.51
N GLU A 89 13.46 18.32 22.58
CA GLU A 89 13.08 16.91 22.67
C GLU A 89 11.56 16.72 22.51
N PHE A 90 10.78 17.53 23.23
CA PHE A 90 9.32 17.57 23.14
C PHE A 90 8.86 17.84 21.71
N THR A 91 9.38 18.89 21.08
CA THR A 91 9.05 19.25 19.70
C THR A 91 9.41 18.12 18.73
N SER A 92 10.55 17.46 18.96
CA SER A 92 10.99 16.34 18.13
C SER A 92 10.02 15.15 18.18
N CYS A 93 9.29 14.94 19.28
CA CYS A 93 8.32 13.87 19.41
C CYS A 93 7.18 13.99 18.38
N PHE A 94 6.83 15.21 17.97
CA PHE A 94 5.74 15.49 17.03
C PHE A 94 6.20 15.71 15.59
N ALA A 95 7.51 15.90 15.38
CA ALA A 95 8.11 16.00 14.05
C ALA A 95 8.65 14.65 13.52
N SER A 96 8.79 13.64 14.38
CA SER A 96 9.38 12.36 14.01
C SER A 96 8.41 11.45 13.27
N SER A 97 8.89 10.78 12.22
CA SER A 97 8.25 9.58 11.67
C SER A 97 8.70 8.37 12.49
N PHE A 98 7.79 7.78 13.27
CA PHE A 98 8.07 6.56 14.02
C PHE A 98 7.97 5.32 13.12
N GLN A 99 8.77 4.29 13.40
CA GLN A 99 8.65 3.00 12.72
C GLN A 99 7.49 2.15 13.28
N GLY A 100 7.07 2.41 14.52
CA GLY A 100 5.94 1.70 15.14
C GLY A 100 5.52 2.27 16.49
N TYR A 101 4.40 1.75 17.01
CA TYR A 101 3.81 2.23 18.27
C TYR A 101 4.73 2.10 19.48
N GLU A 102 5.62 1.11 19.51
CA GLU A 102 6.52 0.90 20.65
C GLU A 102 7.60 1.97 20.71
N GLU A 103 8.21 2.29 19.56
CA GLU A 103 9.17 3.39 19.45
C GLU A 103 8.51 4.74 19.78
N ALA A 104 7.29 4.97 19.28
CA ALA A 104 6.52 6.17 19.57
C ALA A 104 6.25 6.32 21.08
N SER A 105 5.77 5.23 21.70
CA SER A 105 5.46 5.21 23.13
C SER A 105 6.72 5.36 23.99
N GLU A 106 7.83 4.73 23.61
CA GLU A 106 9.10 4.83 24.33
C GLU A 106 9.64 6.26 24.30
N LYS A 107 9.66 6.91 23.13
CA LYS A 107 10.15 8.29 22.98
C LYS A 107 9.31 9.27 23.80
N LEU A 108 7.98 9.18 23.70
CA LEU A 108 7.06 10.03 24.44
C LEU A 108 7.21 9.85 25.96
N ASN A 109 7.29 8.60 26.44
CA ASN A 109 7.49 8.33 27.86
C ASN A 109 8.84 8.82 28.37
N LYS A 110 9.91 8.66 27.58
CA LYS A 110 11.24 9.15 27.96
C LYS A 110 11.23 10.67 28.15
N THR A 111 10.72 11.42 27.17
CA THR A 111 10.64 12.89 27.26
C THR A 111 9.71 13.33 28.40
N LYS A 112 8.58 12.64 28.61
CA LYS A 112 7.68 12.87 29.75
C LYS A 112 8.40 12.71 31.08
N ASN A 113 9.15 11.63 31.26
CA ASN A 113 9.89 11.37 32.50
C ASN A 113 10.97 12.43 32.75
N SER A 114 11.66 12.88 31.69
CA SER A 114 12.64 13.99 31.79
C SER A 114 11.98 15.31 32.21
N LEU A 115 10.83 15.65 31.62
CA LEU A 115 10.04 16.84 32.00
C LEU A 115 9.51 16.75 33.43
N GLN A 116 9.07 15.56 33.88
CA GLN A 116 8.64 15.35 35.26
C GLN A 116 9.78 15.53 36.25
N ALA A 117 10.97 14.99 35.94
CA ALA A 117 12.17 15.19 36.75
C ALA A 117 12.59 16.67 36.80
N PHE A 118 12.51 17.39 35.67
CA PHE A 118 12.75 18.83 35.64
C PHE A 118 11.75 19.59 36.53
N MET A 119 10.45 19.35 36.36
CA MET A 119 9.39 20.02 37.10
C MET A 119 9.50 19.84 38.63
N GLN A 120 9.95 18.68 39.09
CA GLN A 120 10.16 18.41 40.53
C GLN A 120 11.31 19.21 41.14
N ASN A 121 12.29 19.63 40.32
CA ASN A 121 13.50 20.33 40.75
C ASN A 121 13.56 21.79 40.29
N ALA A 122 12.56 22.26 39.55
CA ALA A 122 12.53 23.61 38.98
C ALA A 122 12.35 24.67 40.06
N ASN A 123 13.20 25.70 40.02
CA ASN A 123 13.10 26.88 40.89
C ASN A 123 12.27 27.99 40.22
N ASP A 124 12.29 28.07 38.88
CA ASP A 124 11.45 28.99 38.12
C ASP A 124 10.05 28.40 37.93
N ARG A 125 9.07 28.96 38.65
CA ARG A 125 7.66 28.54 38.57
C ARG A 125 7.09 28.65 37.15
N THR A 126 7.61 29.55 36.33
CA THR A 126 7.14 29.72 34.94
C THR A 126 7.56 28.53 34.09
N LEU A 127 8.82 28.10 34.21
CA LEU A 127 9.33 26.92 33.50
C LEU A 127 8.69 25.65 34.02
N ALA A 128 8.43 25.56 35.33
CA ALA A 128 7.71 24.43 35.92
C ALA A 128 6.28 24.29 35.36
N GLU A 129 5.54 25.40 35.20
CA GLU A 129 4.18 25.35 34.63
C GLU A 129 4.21 25.01 33.13
N GLN A 130 5.19 25.51 32.37
CA GLN A 130 5.37 25.12 30.96
C GLN A 130 5.70 23.63 30.83
N ALA A 131 6.58 23.09 31.67
CA ALA A 131 6.89 21.66 31.69
C ALA A 131 5.64 20.82 31.97
N LYS A 132 4.77 21.28 32.89
CA LYS A 132 3.49 20.64 33.19
C LYS A 132 2.53 20.64 32.00
N GLU A 133 2.41 21.75 31.27
CA GLU A 133 1.63 21.80 30.03
C GLU A 133 2.17 20.82 28.97
N TYR A 134 3.49 20.69 28.85
CA TYR A 134 4.11 19.73 27.93
C TYR A 134 3.84 18.28 28.36
N ILE A 135 3.90 17.98 29.66
CA ILE A 135 3.54 16.66 30.20
C ILE A 135 2.08 16.32 29.88
N GLU A 136 1.14 17.24 30.08
CA GLU A 136 -0.27 17.00 29.77
C GLU A 136 -0.50 16.71 28.28
N ARG A 137 0.20 17.41 27.40
CA ARG A 137 0.18 17.13 25.96
C ARG A 137 0.73 15.75 25.63
N LEU A 138 1.85 15.36 26.25
CA LEU A 138 2.43 14.02 26.10
C LEU A 138 1.49 12.93 26.61
N ASP A 139 0.80 13.16 27.74
CA ASP A 139 -0.18 12.23 28.29
C ASP A 139 -1.37 12.01 27.34
N ASN A 140 -1.89 13.09 26.76
CA ASN A 140 -2.94 13.01 25.75
C ASN A 140 -2.48 12.22 24.51
N SER A 141 -1.25 12.45 24.04
CA SER A 141 -0.68 11.71 22.91
C SER A 141 -0.45 10.23 23.22
N LEU A 142 0.07 9.91 24.40
CA LEU A 142 0.25 8.53 24.87
C LEU A 142 -1.09 7.81 24.98
N SER A 143 -2.13 8.46 25.49
CA SER A 143 -3.48 7.89 25.55
C SER A 143 -4.03 7.60 24.15
N SER A 144 -3.84 8.53 23.20
CA SER A 144 -4.25 8.33 21.80
C SER A 144 -3.53 7.14 21.18
N ILE A 145 -2.19 7.09 21.30
CA ILE A 145 -1.36 6.01 20.75
C ILE A 145 -1.74 4.66 21.34
N ASN A 146 -2.01 4.57 22.65
CA ASN A 146 -2.41 3.32 23.27
C ASN A 146 -3.77 2.82 22.75
N GLN A 147 -4.73 3.73 22.54
CA GLN A 147 -6.01 3.38 21.94
C GLN A 147 -5.84 2.93 20.48
N GLU A 148 -5.13 3.73 19.68
CA GLU A 148 -4.79 3.42 18.28
C GLU A 148 -4.10 2.07 18.14
N LYS A 149 -3.17 1.75 19.05
CA LYS A 149 -2.43 0.47 19.08
C LYS A 149 -3.37 -0.72 19.30
N MET A 150 -4.32 -0.62 20.23
CA MET A 150 -5.27 -1.71 20.51
C MET A 150 -6.19 -1.96 19.31
N ASP A 151 -6.69 -0.89 18.72
CA ASP A 151 -7.55 -0.95 17.53
C ASP A 151 -6.77 -1.51 16.33
N TYR A 152 -5.52 -1.09 16.15
CA TYR A 152 -4.62 -1.58 15.10
C TYR A 152 -4.44 -3.10 15.16
N TYR A 153 -4.11 -3.66 16.32
CA TYR A 153 -3.92 -5.11 16.44
C TYR A 153 -5.22 -5.88 16.21
N THR A 154 -6.36 -5.30 16.55
CA THR A 154 -7.68 -5.90 16.25
C THR A 154 -7.90 -5.98 14.74
N VAL A 155 -7.61 -4.87 14.05
CA VAL A 155 -7.81 -4.74 12.60
C VAL A 155 -6.84 -5.61 11.81
N ILE A 156 -5.54 -5.63 12.17
CA ILE A 156 -4.57 -6.52 11.53
C ILE A 156 -4.95 -8.00 11.71
N SER A 157 -5.50 -8.38 12.88
CA SER A 157 -5.92 -9.76 13.14
C SER A 157 -7.13 -10.20 12.29
N SER A 158 -7.98 -9.26 11.88
CA SER A 158 -9.11 -9.56 10.98
C SER A 158 -8.67 -9.97 9.58
N ASN A 159 -7.49 -9.49 9.16
CA ASN A 159 -6.97 -9.58 7.80
C ASN A 159 -7.97 -9.11 6.71
N SER A 160 -8.89 -8.19 7.04
CA SER A 160 -9.77 -7.54 6.07
C SER A 160 -9.17 -6.22 5.57
N PRO A 161 -8.98 -6.05 4.25
CA PRO A 161 -8.59 -4.76 3.68
C PRO A 161 -9.57 -3.63 4.02
N GLU A 162 -10.88 -3.94 4.07
CA GLU A 162 -11.92 -2.96 4.39
C GLU A 162 -11.80 -2.45 5.84
N ASP A 163 -11.54 -3.35 6.80
CA ASP A 163 -11.33 -2.96 8.20
C ASP A 163 -10.05 -2.11 8.36
N MET A 164 -8.98 -2.46 7.63
CA MET A 164 -7.74 -1.67 7.58
C MET A 164 -7.97 -0.27 6.98
N GLU A 165 -8.80 -0.15 5.94
CA GLU A 165 -9.16 1.14 5.36
C GLU A 165 -10.00 2.00 6.32
N GLN A 166 -10.96 1.40 7.03
CA GLN A 166 -11.74 2.11 8.05
C GLN A 166 -10.85 2.61 9.19
N PHE A 167 -9.85 1.81 9.60
CA PHE A 167 -8.87 2.25 10.59
C PHE A 167 -8.09 3.49 10.14
N ILE A 168 -7.61 3.52 8.89
CA ILE A 168 -6.88 4.67 8.33
C ILE A 168 -7.77 5.93 8.24
N ILE A 169 -9.07 5.76 8.01
CA ILE A 169 -10.04 6.87 8.01
C ILE A 169 -10.27 7.39 9.42
N ALA A 170 -10.41 6.50 10.40
CA ALA A 170 -10.60 6.86 11.81
C ALA A 170 -9.34 7.54 12.39
N TYR A 171 -8.15 7.07 12.00
CA TYR A 171 -6.86 7.54 12.49
C TYR A 171 -5.96 7.99 11.32
N PRO A 172 -6.23 9.17 10.72
CA PRO A 172 -5.52 9.62 9.52
C PRO A 172 -4.02 9.83 9.75
N ASN A 173 -3.61 10.14 10.99
CA ASN A 173 -2.21 10.37 11.36
C ASN A 173 -1.61 9.21 12.16
N THR A 174 -2.19 8.01 12.06
CA THR A 174 -1.67 6.82 12.74
C THR A 174 -0.18 6.59 12.44
N VAL A 175 0.57 6.19 13.47
CA VAL A 175 1.98 5.82 13.36
C VAL A 175 2.20 4.70 12.34
N MET A 176 1.24 3.79 12.20
CA MET A 176 1.35 2.61 11.33
C MET A 176 0.88 2.86 9.89
N ARG A 177 0.66 4.11 9.48
CA ARG A 177 -0.03 4.43 8.22
C ARG A 177 0.63 3.78 7.01
N GLU A 178 1.91 4.01 6.78
CA GLU A 178 2.63 3.47 5.62
C GLU A 178 2.65 1.93 5.63
N GLY A 179 2.88 1.34 6.81
CA GLY A 179 2.86 -0.12 6.99
C GLY A 179 1.48 -0.73 6.69
N LEU A 180 0.40 -0.06 7.10
CA LEU A 180 -0.97 -0.47 6.81
C LEU A 180 -1.30 -0.36 5.33
N LEU A 181 -0.91 0.73 4.67
CA LEU A 181 -1.15 0.91 3.25
C LEU A 181 -0.51 -0.20 2.43
N ALA A 182 0.73 -0.55 2.76
CA ALA A 182 1.42 -1.69 2.15
C ALA A 182 0.70 -3.02 2.45
N LYS A 183 0.22 -3.21 3.70
CA LYS A 183 -0.50 -4.44 4.07
C LYS A 183 -1.84 -4.58 3.36
N ILE A 184 -2.58 -3.47 3.16
CA ILE A 184 -3.82 -3.45 2.40
C ILE A 184 -3.59 -3.93 0.97
N ASP A 185 -2.55 -3.39 0.31
CA ASP A 185 -2.19 -3.79 -1.05
C ASP A 185 -1.81 -5.28 -1.11
N GLU A 186 -1.02 -5.76 -0.15
CA GLU A 186 -0.63 -7.18 -0.02
C GLU A 186 -1.87 -8.08 0.12
N THR A 187 -2.82 -7.72 1.00
CA THR A 187 -4.01 -8.53 1.26
C THR A 187 -4.96 -8.54 0.05
N TYR A 188 -5.14 -7.41 -0.64
CA TYR A 188 -5.90 -7.37 -1.90
C TYR A 188 -5.28 -8.25 -2.98
N MET A 189 -3.95 -8.17 -3.17
CA MET A 189 -3.23 -9.02 -4.13
C MET A 189 -3.33 -10.50 -3.78
N SER A 190 -3.12 -10.86 -2.51
CA SER A 190 -3.19 -12.25 -2.04
C SER A 190 -4.58 -12.87 -2.26
N LYS A 191 -5.64 -12.12 -1.95
CA LYS A 191 -7.02 -12.54 -2.20
C LYS A 191 -7.26 -12.77 -3.69
N LEU A 192 -6.86 -11.82 -4.54
CA LEU A 192 -7.01 -11.96 -5.98
C LEU A 192 -6.27 -13.19 -6.54
N MET A 193 -5.01 -13.40 -6.14
CA MET A 193 -4.21 -14.53 -6.65
C MET A 193 -4.81 -15.88 -6.23
N THR A 194 -5.40 -15.94 -5.03
CA THR A 194 -6.15 -17.11 -4.56
C THR A 194 -7.37 -17.36 -5.44
N ASP A 195 -8.18 -16.34 -5.70
CA ASP A 195 -9.38 -16.44 -6.56
C ASP A 195 -9.01 -16.87 -8.00
N LEU A 196 -7.92 -16.32 -8.55
CA LEU A 196 -7.43 -16.67 -9.88
C LEU A 196 -7.00 -18.15 -9.98
N SER A 197 -6.31 -18.67 -8.96
CA SER A 197 -5.80 -20.05 -8.92
C SER A 197 -6.90 -21.12 -8.93
N MET A 198 -8.11 -20.78 -8.49
CA MET A 198 -9.25 -21.70 -8.36
C MET A 198 -10.18 -21.67 -9.58
N SER A 199 -9.93 -20.78 -10.55
CA SER A 199 -10.84 -20.54 -11.67
C SER A 199 -10.62 -21.48 -12.86
N HIS A 200 -11.70 -21.80 -13.58
CA HIS A 200 -11.66 -22.65 -14.78
C HIS A 200 -11.31 -21.79 -16.01
N GLN A 201 -10.51 -22.34 -16.93
CA GLN A 201 -10.08 -21.69 -18.18
C GLN A 201 -11.19 -21.74 -19.25
N SER A 202 -12.32 -21.07 -19.04
CA SER A 202 -13.31 -20.77 -20.09
C SER A 202 -13.29 -19.27 -20.41
N ILE A 203 -13.86 -18.85 -21.54
CA ILE A 203 -14.00 -17.42 -21.87
C ILE A 203 -14.77 -16.67 -20.78
N ASP A 204 -15.87 -17.24 -20.28
CA ASP A 204 -16.66 -16.64 -19.19
C ASP A 204 -15.86 -16.54 -17.87
N GLY A 205 -15.11 -17.59 -17.53
CA GLY A 205 -14.23 -17.59 -16.36
C GLY A 205 -13.13 -16.54 -16.47
N LEU A 206 -12.49 -16.43 -17.63
CA LEU A 206 -11.47 -15.41 -17.89
C LEU A 206 -12.04 -14.00 -17.90
N ASN A 207 -13.25 -13.79 -18.41
CA ASN A 207 -13.92 -12.48 -18.35
C ASN A 207 -14.16 -12.04 -16.91
N LYS A 208 -14.62 -12.96 -16.04
CA LYS A 208 -14.77 -12.70 -14.62
C LYS A 208 -13.42 -12.35 -13.98
N ASN A 209 -12.39 -13.16 -14.20
CA ASN A 209 -11.04 -12.91 -13.68
C ASN A 209 -10.47 -11.57 -14.11
N ILE A 210 -10.64 -11.18 -15.38
CA ILE A 210 -10.19 -9.89 -15.90
C ILE A 210 -10.94 -8.74 -15.21
N ALA A 211 -12.26 -8.88 -15.01
CA ALA A 211 -13.06 -7.89 -14.31
C ALA A 211 -12.65 -7.74 -12.83
N ASP A 212 -12.42 -8.86 -12.14
CA ASP A 212 -11.98 -8.90 -10.74
C ASP A 212 -10.57 -8.30 -10.60
N ALA A 213 -9.65 -8.65 -11.49
CA ALA A 213 -8.30 -8.07 -11.54
C ALA A 213 -8.31 -6.57 -11.83
N ARG A 214 -9.13 -6.08 -12.77
CA ARG A 214 -9.28 -4.62 -13.02
C ARG A 214 -9.86 -3.90 -11.81
N THR A 215 -10.82 -4.50 -11.11
CA THR A 215 -11.39 -3.94 -9.89
C THR A 215 -10.35 -3.86 -8.78
N CYS A 216 -9.54 -4.91 -8.60
CA CYS A 216 -8.43 -4.92 -7.66
C CYS A 216 -7.40 -3.82 -7.99
N MET A 217 -7.04 -3.66 -9.27
CA MET A 217 -6.07 -2.65 -9.73
C MET A 217 -6.46 -1.21 -9.33
N ASN A 218 -7.76 -0.91 -9.31
CA ASN A 218 -8.27 0.40 -8.89
C ASN A 218 -8.13 0.63 -7.37
N LYS A 219 -8.06 -0.44 -6.57
CA LYS A 219 -7.93 -0.38 -5.11
C LYS A 219 -6.47 -0.28 -4.64
N LEU A 220 -5.53 -0.81 -5.44
CA LEU A 220 -4.11 -0.78 -5.10
C LEU A 220 -3.54 0.64 -5.08
N ARG A 221 -2.58 0.89 -4.20
CA ARG A 221 -1.85 2.16 -4.10
C ARG A 221 -0.43 2.04 -4.65
N SER A 222 0.24 0.93 -4.35
CA SER A 222 1.59 0.60 -4.80
C SER A 222 1.69 0.53 -6.33
N LEU A 223 2.63 1.29 -6.89
CA LEU A 223 2.95 1.25 -8.33
C LEU A 223 3.52 -0.12 -8.73
N GLU A 224 4.29 -0.75 -7.86
CA GLU A 224 4.86 -2.07 -8.09
C GLU A 224 3.76 -3.14 -8.16
N ALA A 225 2.82 -3.13 -7.19
CA ALA A 225 1.70 -4.06 -7.19
C ALA A 225 0.81 -3.86 -8.43
N LYS A 226 0.58 -2.60 -8.85
CA LYS A 226 -0.13 -2.30 -10.11
C LYS A 226 0.58 -2.84 -11.34
N ALA A 227 1.91 -2.75 -11.40
CA ALA A 227 2.68 -3.27 -12.52
C ALA A 227 2.59 -4.81 -12.61
N GLN A 228 2.73 -5.50 -11.48
CA GLN A 228 2.55 -6.96 -11.41
C GLN A 228 1.15 -7.40 -11.84
N LEU A 229 0.12 -6.64 -11.42
CA LEU A 229 -1.26 -6.92 -11.81
C LEU A 229 -1.55 -6.61 -13.29
N ALA A 230 -0.91 -5.58 -13.85
CA ALA A 230 -1.00 -5.27 -15.28
C ALA A 230 -0.42 -6.41 -16.16
N GLU A 231 0.70 -7.00 -15.75
CA GLU A 231 1.27 -8.17 -16.41
C GLU A 231 0.32 -9.37 -16.33
N THR A 232 -0.26 -9.61 -15.14
CA THR A 232 -1.26 -10.67 -14.94
C THR A 232 -2.49 -10.48 -15.84
N LEU A 233 -2.99 -9.25 -15.95
CA LEU A 233 -4.09 -8.89 -16.86
C LEU A 233 -3.74 -9.17 -18.33
N SER A 234 -2.54 -8.78 -18.76
CA SER A 234 -2.06 -9.05 -20.13
C SER A 234 -2.02 -10.56 -20.41
N ASN A 235 -1.58 -11.36 -19.44
CA ASN A 235 -1.53 -12.82 -19.56
C ASN A 235 -2.95 -13.43 -19.65
N LEU A 236 -3.88 -12.98 -18.82
CA LEU A 236 -5.28 -13.43 -18.87
C LEU A 236 -5.96 -13.05 -20.20
N GLU A 237 -5.71 -11.83 -20.70
CA GLU A 237 -6.21 -11.39 -22.00
C GLU A 237 -5.62 -12.21 -23.16
N GLY A 238 -4.33 -12.57 -23.06
CA GLY A 238 -3.66 -13.46 -24.01
C GLY A 238 -4.25 -14.87 -24.01
N GLN A 239 -4.45 -15.47 -22.83
CA GLN A 239 -5.10 -16.78 -22.68
C GLN A 239 -6.52 -16.76 -23.27
N ARG A 240 -7.29 -15.70 -23.01
CA ARG A 240 -8.66 -15.57 -23.53
C ARG A 240 -8.70 -15.57 -25.07
N ARG A 241 -7.73 -14.92 -25.72
CA ARG A 241 -7.61 -14.94 -27.19
C ARG A 241 -7.25 -16.33 -27.70
N GLN A 242 -6.31 -17.01 -27.06
CA GLN A 242 -5.91 -18.37 -27.43
C GLN A 242 -7.09 -19.35 -27.33
N ILE A 243 -7.90 -19.26 -26.27
CA ILE A 243 -9.10 -20.10 -26.12
C ILE A 243 -10.12 -19.79 -27.21
N LEU A 244 -10.34 -18.52 -27.55
CA LEU A 244 -11.23 -18.15 -28.64
C LEU A 244 -10.78 -18.75 -29.98
N ASP A 245 -9.47 -18.71 -30.28
CA ASP A 245 -8.92 -19.28 -31.52
C ASP A 245 -9.11 -20.80 -31.56
N LEU A 246 -8.92 -21.49 -30.43
CA LEU A 246 -9.18 -22.92 -30.30
C LEU A 246 -10.66 -23.26 -30.47
N GLU A 247 -11.55 -22.50 -29.83
CA GLU A 247 -13.01 -22.66 -29.97
C GLU A 247 -13.46 -22.40 -31.42
N LEU A 248 -12.86 -21.43 -32.11
CA LEU A 248 -13.18 -21.15 -33.52
C LEU A 248 -12.82 -22.34 -34.41
N ALA A 249 -11.65 -22.94 -34.20
CA ALA A 249 -11.22 -24.11 -34.94
C ALA A 249 -12.12 -25.34 -34.67
N ASP A 250 -12.47 -25.57 -33.41
CA ASP A 250 -13.35 -26.68 -33.01
C ASP A 250 -14.77 -26.51 -33.57
N LYS A 251 -15.36 -25.31 -33.40
CA LYS A 251 -16.70 -25.00 -33.89
C LYS A 251 -16.82 -24.96 -35.41
N MET A 252 -15.71 -24.77 -36.13
CA MET A 252 -15.71 -24.92 -37.58
C MET A 252 -16.03 -26.35 -38.00
N GLN A 253 -15.55 -27.36 -37.26
CA GLN A 253 -15.90 -28.76 -37.53
C GLN A 253 -17.39 -29.03 -37.27
N ASP A 254 -17.93 -28.46 -36.18
CA ASP A 254 -19.37 -28.51 -35.89
C ASP A 254 -20.20 -27.86 -37.02
N LEU A 255 -19.78 -26.69 -37.51
CA LEU A 255 -20.45 -26.00 -38.62
C LEU A 255 -20.45 -26.86 -39.89
N ILE A 256 -19.33 -27.45 -40.26
CA ILE A 256 -19.22 -28.33 -41.44
C ILE A 256 -20.18 -29.52 -41.31
N LYS A 257 -20.30 -30.10 -40.11
CA LYS A 257 -21.24 -31.19 -39.81
C LYS A 257 -22.70 -30.72 -39.93
N MET A 258 -23.04 -29.56 -39.37
CA MET A 258 -24.37 -28.96 -39.49
C MET A 258 -24.75 -28.68 -40.94
N MET A 259 -23.81 -28.19 -41.75
CA MET A 259 -24.00 -27.91 -43.16
C MET A 259 -24.27 -29.21 -43.96
N GLY A 260 -23.52 -30.28 -43.70
CA GLY A 260 -23.76 -31.59 -44.33
C GLY A 260 -25.13 -32.19 -43.96
N ASN A 261 -25.54 -32.06 -42.70
CA ASN A 261 -26.88 -32.45 -42.26
C ASN A 261 -27.96 -31.63 -42.97
N LYS A 262 -27.77 -30.31 -43.10
CA LYS A 262 -28.69 -29.44 -43.84
C LYS A 262 -28.79 -29.84 -45.32
N ALA A 263 -27.67 -30.18 -45.96
CA ALA A 263 -27.66 -30.66 -47.35
C ALA A 263 -28.47 -31.95 -47.51
N SER A 264 -28.23 -32.93 -46.64
CA SER A 264 -28.93 -34.22 -46.63
C SER A 264 -30.43 -34.06 -46.38
N ASN A 265 -30.81 -33.18 -45.46
CA ASN A 265 -32.21 -32.88 -45.17
C ASN A 265 -32.90 -32.15 -46.34
N THR A 266 -32.19 -31.25 -47.02
CA THR A 266 -32.70 -30.55 -48.20
C THR A 266 -32.95 -31.53 -49.33
N ALA A 267 -32.00 -32.43 -49.61
CA ALA A 267 -32.15 -33.48 -50.63
C ALA A 267 -33.31 -34.45 -50.29
N SER A 268 -33.43 -34.87 -49.02
CA SER A 268 -34.52 -35.75 -48.57
C SER A 268 -35.89 -35.09 -48.66
N SER A 269 -35.96 -33.78 -48.46
CA SER A 269 -37.22 -33.02 -48.57
C SER A 269 -37.64 -32.84 -50.03
N GLU A 270 -36.68 -32.64 -50.93
CA GLU A 270 -36.94 -32.55 -52.37
C GLU A 270 -37.38 -33.89 -52.96
N HIS A 271 -36.73 -34.98 -52.55
CA HIS A 271 -36.99 -36.33 -53.05
C HIS A 271 -37.40 -37.30 -51.92
N PRO A 272 -38.64 -37.19 -51.40
CA PRO A 272 -39.07 -37.95 -50.21
C PRO A 272 -39.15 -39.48 -50.46
N THR A 273 -39.27 -39.91 -51.71
CA THR A 273 -39.30 -41.32 -52.11
C THR A 273 -37.89 -41.94 -52.23
N TYR A 274 -36.84 -41.15 -52.02
CA TYR A 274 -35.46 -41.59 -52.04
C TYR A 274 -34.84 -41.53 -50.63
N GLU A 275 -33.82 -42.35 -50.39
CA GLU A 275 -33.02 -42.36 -49.17
C GLU A 275 -31.62 -41.82 -49.48
N VAL A 276 -31.10 -40.95 -48.64
CA VAL A 276 -29.72 -40.45 -48.75
C VAL A 276 -28.75 -41.57 -48.37
N THR A 277 -27.92 -41.99 -49.31
CA THR A 277 -26.91 -43.04 -49.10
C THR A 277 -25.57 -42.47 -48.72
N THR A 278 -25.16 -41.36 -49.33
CA THR A 278 -23.92 -40.65 -48.98
C THR A 278 -24.09 -39.15 -49.16
N CYS A 279 -23.50 -38.35 -48.28
CA CYS A 279 -23.36 -36.90 -48.44
C CYS A 279 -21.88 -36.55 -48.29
N VAL A 280 -21.24 -36.13 -49.38
CA VAL A 280 -19.81 -35.82 -49.41
C VAL A 280 -19.63 -34.38 -49.85
N ALA A 281 -18.83 -33.62 -49.12
CA ALA A 281 -18.55 -32.25 -49.48
C ALA A 281 -17.54 -32.18 -50.62
N ARG A 282 -17.76 -31.29 -51.60
CA ARG A 282 -16.78 -30.98 -52.65
C ARG A 282 -15.73 -30.01 -52.11
N GLY A 283 -14.47 -30.20 -52.55
CA GLY A 283 -13.36 -29.29 -52.29
C GLY A 283 -12.79 -29.34 -50.87
N ASN A 284 -11.79 -28.49 -50.64
CA ASN A 284 -11.08 -28.39 -49.37
C ASN A 284 -11.96 -27.85 -48.25
N ASN A 285 -11.58 -28.13 -47.01
CA ASN A 285 -12.23 -27.52 -45.86
C ASN A 285 -11.96 -26.00 -45.86
N PRO A 286 -12.97 -25.19 -45.56
CA PRO A 286 -12.84 -23.74 -45.45
C PRO A 286 -12.01 -23.40 -44.20
N GLU A 287 -11.15 -22.39 -44.33
CA GLU A 287 -10.42 -21.79 -43.21
C GLU A 287 -11.24 -20.65 -42.60
N VAL A 288 -11.15 -20.47 -41.29
CA VAL A 288 -11.68 -19.28 -40.63
C VAL A 288 -10.71 -18.13 -40.88
N VAL A 289 -11.19 -17.04 -41.47
CA VAL A 289 -10.41 -15.80 -41.63
C VAL A 289 -10.86 -14.79 -40.57
N GLY A 290 -9.96 -14.45 -39.64
CA GLY A 290 -10.26 -13.52 -38.56
C GLY A 290 -11.29 -14.06 -37.56
N THR A 291 -12.16 -13.19 -37.05
CA THR A 291 -13.16 -13.54 -36.02
C THR A 291 -14.56 -13.81 -36.59
N SER A 292 -14.76 -13.76 -37.90
CA SER A 292 -16.05 -14.08 -38.52
C SER A 292 -15.83 -14.54 -39.95
N SER A 293 -16.53 -15.59 -40.38
CA SER A 293 -16.45 -16.08 -41.75
C SER A 293 -17.81 -16.58 -42.22
N ILE A 294 -18.13 -16.26 -43.48
CA ILE A 294 -19.24 -16.88 -44.21
C ILE A 294 -18.62 -17.99 -45.05
N VAL A 295 -19.17 -19.18 -44.90
CA VAL A 295 -18.67 -20.40 -45.51
C VAL A 295 -19.72 -20.92 -46.47
N GLU A 296 -19.37 -21.03 -47.74
CA GLU A 296 -20.22 -21.67 -48.75
C GLU A 296 -19.59 -22.97 -49.19
N ARG A 297 -20.38 -24.05 -49.18
CA ARG A 297 -19.87 -25.37 -49.56
C ARG A 297 -20.91 -26.16 -50.33
N ILE A 298 -20.46 -26.81 -51.39
CA ILE A 298 -21.27 -27.71 -52.22
C ILE A 298 -21.13 -29.13 -51.68
N TYR A 299 -22.25 -29.79 -51.45
CA TYR A 299 -22.34 -31.19 -51.05
C TYR A 299 -22.94 -32.02 -52.19
N GLU A 300 -22.26 -33.10 -52.55
CA GLU A 300 -22.82 -34.17 -53.38
C GLU A 300 -23.62 -35.12 -52.49
N VAL A 301 -24.92 -35.17 -52.71
CA VAL A 301 -25.83 -36.08 -52.02
C VAL A 301 -26.26 -37.17 -52.98
N ARG A 302 -25.83 -38.39 -52.73
CA ARG A 302 -26.29 -39.58 -53.47
C ARG A 302 -27.52 -40.13 -52.79
N MET A 303 -28.51 -40.46 -53.59
CA MET A 303 -29.77 -40.98 -53.11
C MET A 303 -30.19 -42.22 -53.90
N LYS A 304 -30.92 -43.12 -53.24
CA LYS A 304 -31.41 -44.38 -53.81
C LYS A 304 -32.91 -44.53 -53.56
N GLY A 305 -33.68 -44.95 -54.56
CA GLY A 305 -35.14 -45.07 -54.43
C GLY A 305 -35.55 -46.08 -53.35
N ARG A 306 -36.45 -45.69 -52.44
CA ARG A 306 -36.83 -46.51 -51.26
C ARG A 306 -37.63 -47.77 -51.59
N PHE A 307 -38.42 -47.76 -52.66
CA PHE A 307 -39.39 -48.84 -52.95
C PHE A 307 -38.85 -49.95 -53.84
N LEU A 308 -37.82 -49.68 -54.66
CA LEU A 308 -37.24 -50.65 -55.59
C LEU A 308 -35.71 -50.63 -55.62
N GLY A 309 -35.04 -49.62 -55.05
CA GLY A 309 -33.58 -49.55 -54.98
C GLY A 309 -32.84 -49.42 -56.33
N TYR A 310 -33.50 -49.49 -57.47
CA TYR A 310 -32.84 -49.49 -58.78
C TYR A 310 -32.56 -48.09 -59.35
N ASP A 311 -33.31 -47.08 -58.89
CA ASP A 311 -33.12 -45.68 -59.29
C ASP A 311 -32.12 -44.97 -58.38
N GLU A 312 -31.07 -44.42 -58.98
CA GLU A 312 -30.05 -43.60 -58.32
C GLU A 312 -30.20 -42.13 -58.74
N ARG A 313 -30.06 -41.23 -57.77
CA ARG A 313 -30.03 -39.78 -57.99
C ARG A 313 -28.78 -39.19 -57.36
N LEU A 314 -28.24 -38.17 -58.03
CA LEU A 314 -27.14 -37.37 -57.53
C LEU A 314 -27.60 -35.90 -57.49
N LEU A 315 -27.61 -35.32 -56.28
CA LEU A 315 -27.88 -33.91 -56.08
C LEU A 315 -26.60 -33.18 -55.70
N ALA A 316 -26.41 -31.98 -56.25
CA ALA A 316 -25.45 -31.02 -55.72
C ALA A 316 -26.21 -29.94 -54.95
N VAL A 317 -25.96 -29.82 -53.66
CA VAL A 317 -26.59 -28.83 -52.77
C VAL A 317 -25.53 -27.87 -52.24
N GLN A 318 -25.64 -26.58 -52.53
CA GLN A 318 -24.82 -25.56 -51.89
C GLN A 318 -25.48 -25.10 -50.60
N VAL A 319 -24.70 -25.15 -49.53
CA VAL A 319 -25.11 -24.74 -48.19
C VAL A 319 -24.25 -23.57 -47.77
N THR A 320 -24.87 -22.56 -47.17
CA THR A 320 -24.20 -21.41 -46.59
C THR A 320 -24.25 -21.50 -45.08
N GLY A 321 -23.08 -21.46 -44.46
CA GLY A 321 -22.86 -21.40 -43.03
C GLY A 321 -22.18 -20.09 -42.64
N ARG A 322 -22.30 -19.72 -41.36
CA ARG A 322 -21.62 -18.58 -40.76
C ARG A 322 -21.05 -19.01 -39.41
N ILE A 323 -19.81 -18.61 -39.16
CA ILE A 323 -19.14 -18.74 -37.87
C ILE A 323 -18.70 -17.35 -37.41
N GLU A 324 -18.95 -17.03 -36.15
CA GLU A 324 -18.63 -15.74 -35.51
C GLU A 324 -18.00 -16.00 -34.15
N GLY A 325 -16.81 -15.49 -33.92
CA GLY A 325 -16.12 -15.48 -32.64
C GLY A 325 -16.18 -14.12 -31.98
N ASN A 326 -16.51 -14.10 -30.70
CA ASN A 326 -16.50 -12.89 -29.88
C ASN A 326 -15.72 -13.17 -28.60
N ILE A 327 -14.70 -12.35 -28.34
CA ILE A 327 -13.81 -12.51 -27.19
C ILE A 327 -14.52 -12.44 -25.83
N ASN A 328 -15.74 -11.90 -25.79
CA ASN A 328 -16.54 -11.78 -24.57
C ASN A 328 -17.62 -12.87 -24.45
N THR A 329 -18.03 -13.53 -25.54
CA THR A 329 -19.17 -14.46 -25.52
C THR A 329 -18.87 -15.82 -26.17
N GLY A 330 -17.64 -16.04 -26.64
CA GLY A 330 -17.23 -17.26 -27.32
C GLY A 330 -17.66 -17.33 -28.78
N VAL A 331 -17.78 -18.56 -29.29
CA VAL A 331 -18.01 -18.83 -30.72
C VAL A 331 -19.43 -19.28 -30.99
N PHE A 332 -20.05 -18.67 -32.00
CA PHE A 332 -21.37 -18.97 -32.49
C PHE A 332 -21.34 -19.46 -33.93
N VAL A 333 -22.15 -20.47 -34.23
CA VAL A 333 -22.26 -21.06 -35.57
C VAL A 333 -23.72 -21.11 -36.02
N THR A 334 -23.98 -20.86 -37.29
CA THR A 334 -25.32 -20.92 -37.87
C THR A 334 -25.26 -21.38 -39.33
N VAL A 335 -26.27 -22.16 -39.76
CA VAL A 335 -26.48 -22.49 -41.17
C VAL A 335 -27.63 -21.64 -41.69
N THR A 336 -27.35 -20.76 -42.64
CA THR A 336 -28.27 -19.69 -43.07
C THR A 336 -29.06 -20.03 -44.33
N GLY A 337 -28.60 -20.99 -45.14
CA GLY A 337 -29.30 -21.35 -46.37
C GLY A 337 -28.81 -22.65 -47.00
N ALA A 338 -29.67 -23.25 -47.84
CA ALA A 338 -29.32 -24.38 -48.70
C ALA A 338 -30.09 -24.27 -50.01
N HIS A 339 -29.42 -24.50 -51.13
CA HIS A 339 -30.02 -24.47 -52.46
C HIS A 339 -29.48 -25.60 -53.35
N ILE A 340 -30.38 -26.20 -54.13
CA ILE A 340 -30.04 -27.27 -55.06
C ILE A 340 -29.47 -26.62 -56.33
N ILE A 341 -28.24 -27.00 -56.70
CA ILE A 341 -27.55 -26.53 -57.90
C ILE A 341 -27.75 -27.50 -59.05
N SER A 342 -27.75 -28.79 -58.77
CA SER A 342 -28.03 -29.83 -59.76
C SER A 342 -28.80 -30.99 -59.13
N ASP A 343 -29.62 -31.64 -59.97
CA ASP A 343 -30.39 -32.82 -59.62
C ASP A 343 -30.43 -33.73 -60.86
N GLU A 344 -29.63 -34.80 -60.80
CA GLU A 344 -29.45 -35.71 -61.92
C GLU A 344 -29.94 -37.10 -61.55
N LYS A 345 -30.81 -37.67 -62.39
CA LYS A 345 -31.12 -39.10 -62.35
C LYS A 345 -29.98 -39.84 -63.04
N THR A 346 -29.18 -40.57 -62.28
CA THR A 346 -27.93 -41.17 -62.77
C THR A 346 -28.10 -42.61 -63.25
N LYS A 347 -29.16 -43.29 -62.83
CA LYS A 347 -29.61 -44.56 -63.40
C LYS A 347 -31.13 -44.65 -63.43
N SER A 348 -31.65 -45.11 -64.57
CA SER A 348 -33.00 -45.62 -64.74
C SER A 348 -32.93 -46.90 -65.55
N PHE A 349 -33.56 -47.97 -65.08
CA PHE A 349 -33.76 -49.19 -65.86
C PHE A 349 -35.12 -49.17 -66.54
#